data_AF-X1BEK0-F1
#
_entry.id   AF-X1BEK0-F1
#
_cell.length_a   1.000
_cell.length_b   1.000
_cell.length_c   1.000
_cell.angle_alpha   90.00
_cell.angle_beta   90.00
_cell.angle_gamma   90.00
#
_symmetry.space_group_name_H-M   'P 1'
#
loop_
_entity.id
_entity.type
_entity.pdbx_description
1 polymer ?
#
loop_
_entity_poly.entity_id
_entity_poly.type
_entity_poly.pdbx_seq_one_letter_code
_entity_poly.pdbx_strand_id
1 'polypeptide(L)'
;MNAAELISNSYYLSRVVGRNFETVSADQSSDGLTMLNDILSEKNISSAAISYHSVQNFTAVKGQEKYFIPNLVSLDTLTYEFSQVRFGLNEISRDRYFSSARVNDIESLPTQFFIERVLGGSNIYVYYIPNKELMQGKY
;
A
#
# COMPACT_ATOMS: atom_id res chain seq x y z
N MET A 1 -5.75 7.76 29.63
CA MET A 1 -4.92 8.95 29.90
C MET A 1 -5.57 10.13 29.21
N ASN A 2 -5.99 11.12 29.99
CA ASN A 2 -6.64 12.34 29.49
C ASN A 2 -5.58 13.30 28.90
N ALA A 3 -5.97 14.15 27.94
CA ALA A 3 -5.11 15.17 27.35
C ALA A 3 -4.47 16.08 28.41
N ALA A 4 -5.21 16.47 29.44
CA ALA A 4 -4.70 17.28 30.54
C ALA A 4 -3.60 16.56 31.36
N GLU A 5 -3.75 15.24 31.56
CA GLU A 5 -2.73 14.43 32.25
C GLU A 5 -1.48 14.27 31.40
N LEU A 6 -1.64 14.09 30.07
CA LEU A 6 -0.52 14.02 29.13
C LEU A 6 0.27 15.33 29.10
N ILE A 7 -0.41 16.47 28.96
CA ILE A 7 0.21 17.80 28.94
C ILE A 7 0.96 18.05 30.25
N SER A 8 0.32 17.77 31.39
CA SER A 8 0.95 17.95 32.71
C SER A 8 2.19 17.07 32.87
N ASN A 9 2.10 15.80 32.44
CA ASN A 9 3.23 14.89 32.47
C ASN A 9 4.39 15.34 31.57
N SER A 10 4.11 15.91 30.39
CA SER A 10 5.11 16.44 29.47
C SER A 10 5.88 17.63 30.07
N TYR A 11 5.21 18.54 30.77
CA TYR A 11 5.88 19.64 31.49
C TYR A 11 6.79 19.15 32.61
N TYR A 12 6.34 18.14 33.37
CA TYR A 12 7.16 17.52 34.41
C TYR A 12 8.36 16.75 33.84
N LEU A 13 8.17 16.01 32.75
CA LEU A 13 9.25 15.26 32.08
C LEU A 13 10.29 16.20 31.48
N SER A 14 9.85 17.35 30.96
CA SER A 14 10.71 18.40 30.43
C SER A 14 11.37 19.24 31.54
N ARG A 15 11.07 18.96 32.81
CA ARG A 15 11.58 19.66 34.01
C ARG A 15 11.33 21.17 34.01
N VAL A 16 10.34 21.63 33.25
CA VAL A 16 9.89 23.03 33.24
C VAL A 16 9.12 23.36 34.51
N VAL A 17 8.43 22.35 35.06
CA VAL A 17 7.67 22.42 36.31
C VAL A 17 8.12 21.26 37.20
N GLY A 18 8.32 21.51 38.50
CA GLY A 18 8.72 20.48 39.46
C GLY A 18 7.53 19.65 39.96
N ARG A 19 7.58 18.32 39.82
CA ARG A 19 6.55 17.43 40.44
C ARG A 19 6.53 17.68 41.95
N ASN A 20 5.36 18.08 42.47
CA ASN A 20 5.07 18.38 43.88
C ASN A 20 5.47 19.77 44.40
N PHE A 21 6.12 20.61 43.60
CA PHE A 21 6.49 21.97 44.01
C PHE A 21 5.72 23.05 43.25
N GLU A 22 5.30 22.74 42.03
CA GLU A 22 4.62 23.68 41.15
C GLU A 22 3.51 22.95 40.39
N THR A 23 2.40 23.64 40.18
CA THR A 23 1.28 23.16 39.36
C THR A 23 1.35 23.85 38.00
N VAL A 24 1.12 23.10 36.92
CA VAL A 24 1.02 23.66 35.58
C VAL A 24 -0.07 24.73 35.56
N SER A 25 0.27 25.93 35.08
CA SER A 25 -0.66 27.06 35.03
C SER A 25 -1.72 26.88 33.95
N ALA A 26 -2.78 27.70 34.00
CA ALA A 26 -3.82 27.69 32.98
C ALA A 26 -3.25 28.04 31.59
N ASP A 27 -2.35 29.02 31.52
CA ASP A 27 -1.70 29.44 30.27
C ASP A 27 -0.83 28.32 29.68
N GLN A 28 0.00 27.68 30.52
CA GLN A 28 0.82 26.54 30.11
C GLN A 28 -0.01 25.35 29.62
N SER A 29 -1.18 25.13 30.23
CA SER A 29 -2.13 24.10 29.80
C SER A 29 -2.74 24.43 28.44
N SER A 30 -3.07 25.70 28.20
CA SER A 30 -3.59 26.18 26.91
C SER A 30 -2.54 26.06 25.80
N ASP A 31 -1.31 26.47 26.06
CA ASP A 31 -0.20 26.34 25.11
C ASP A 31 0.10 24.87 24.80
N GLY A 32 0.13 24.02 25.83
CA GLY A 32 0.32 22.58 25.68
C GLY A 32 -0.80 21.91 24.87
N LEU A 33 -2.04 22.39 25.01
CA LEU A 33 -3.18 21.90 24.22
C LEU A 33 -3.06 22.32 22.75
N THR A 34 -2.64 23.56 22.48
CA THR A 34 -2.38 24.05 21.12
C THR A 34 -1.28 23.24 20.46
N MET A 35 -0.13 23.06 21.13
CA MET A 35 0.98 22.26 20.60
C MET A 35 0.60 20.79 20.38
N LEU A 36 -0.22 20.21 21.28
CA LEU A 36 -0.74 18.86 21.10
C LEU A 36 -1.62 18.77 19.86
N ASN A 37 -2.52 19.73 19.66
CA ASN A 37 -3.37 19.79 18.48
C ASN A 37 -2.56 19.99 17.18
N ASP A 38 -1.49 20.78 17.22
CA ASP A 38 -0.58 20.98 16.09
C ASP A 38 0.13 19.67 15.71
N ILE A 39 0.68 18.94 16.68
CA ILE A 39 1.31 17.62 16.46
C ILE A 39 0.30 16.62 15.91
N LEU A 40 -0.93 16.61 16.44
CA LEU A 40 -2.00 15.76 15.93
C LEU A 40 -2.41 16.15 14.51
N SER A 41 -2.40 17.45 14.18
CA SER A 41 -2.64 17.94 12.82
C SER A 41 -1.55 17.47 11.86
N GLU A 42 -0.28 17.50 12.27
CA GLU A 42 0.86 17.03 11.47
C GLU A 42 0.81 15.52 11.25
N LYS A 43 0.48 14.73 12.29
CA LYS A 43 0.24 13.29 12.14
C LYS A 43 -0.90 12.96 11.19
N ASN A 44 -1.97 13.77 11.20
CA ASN A 44 -3.08 13.60 10.25
C ASN A 44 -2.68 14.00 8.82
N ILE A 45 -1.80 14.99 8.64
CA ILE A 45 -1.26 15.36 7.31
C ILE A 45 -0.41 14.21 6.73
N SER A 46 0.31 13.46 7.56
CA SER A 46 1.06 12.25 7.13
C SER A 46 0.16 11.08 6.65
N SER A 47 -1.17 11.18 6.77
CA SER A 47 -2.11 10.20 6.23
C SER A 47 -2.61 10.53 4.82
N ALA A 48 -2.33 11.74 4.31
CA ALA A 48 -2.48 12.03 2.90
C ALA A 48 -1.35 11.30 2.16
N ALA A 49 -1.62 10.07 1.73
CA ALA A 49 -0.74 9.35 0.82
C ALA A 49 -0.48 10.26 -0.39
N ILE A 50 0.73 10.79 -0.49
CA ILE A 50 1.20 11.38 -1.74
C ILE A 50 1.19 10.22 -2.73
N SER A 51 0.19 10.22 -3.61
CA SER A 51 -0.11 9.09 -4.48
C SER A 51 1.00 8.94 -5.51
N TYR A 52 2.00 8.12 -5.20
CA TYR A 52 2.98 7.60 -6.17
C TYR A 52 2.43 6.41 -6.96
N HIS A 53 1.11 6.33 -7.09
CA HIS A 53 0.45 5.29 -7.86
C HIS A 53 0.32 5.76 -9.31
N SER A 54 0.99 5.06 -10.22
CA SER A 54 0.84 5.24 -11.66
C SER A 54 0.15 4.03 -12.27
N VAL A 55 -0.81 4.27 -13.16
CA VAL A 55 -1.42 3.19 -13.96
C VAL A 55 -0.47 2.86 -15.10
N GLN A 56 -0.03 1.60 -15.16
CA GLN A 56 0.80 1.09 -16.24
C GLN A 56 0.09 -0.07 -16.92
N ASN A 57 0.03 0.01 -18.25
CA ASN A 57 -0.63 -0.99 -19.08
C ASN A 57 0.43 -1.85 -19.75
N PHE A 58 0.16 -3.15 -19.85
CA PHE A 58 0.95 -4.07 -20.66
C PHE A 58 0.03 -5.04 -21.39
N THR A 59 0.49 -5.51 -22.55
CA THR A 59 -0.27 -6.46 -23.37
C THR A 59 -0.01 -7.87 -22.86
N ALA A 60 -1.08 -8.57 -22.48
CA ALA A 60 -1.02 -9.99 -22.19
C ALA A 60 -0.98 -10.77 -23.51
N VAL A 61 0.00 -11.67 -23.64
CA VAL A 61 0.21 -12.50 -24.82
C VAL A 61 -0.40 -13.87 -24.56
N LYS A 62 -1.06 -14.43 -25.57
CA LYS A 62 -1.64 -15.76 -25.48
C LYS A 62 -0.56 -16.79 -25.15
N GLY A 63 -0.81 -17.68 -24.19
CA GLY A 63 0.13 -18.74 -23.84
C GLY A 63 1.33 -18.28 -23.00
N GLN A 64 1.41 -16.99 -22.64
CA GLN A 64 2.52 -16.45 -21.86
C GLN A 64 2.15 -16.27 -20.37
N GLU A 65 2.86 -16.98 -19.50
CA GLU A 65 2.68 -16.91 -18.04
C GLU A 65 3.40 -15.70 -17.41
N LYS A 66 4.57 -15.32 -17.96
CA LYS A 66 5.50 -14.37 -17.31
C LYS A 66 5.63 -13.07 -18.11
N TYR A 67 5.51 -11.94 -17.43
CA TYR A 67 5.62 -10.59 -18.00
C TYR A 67 6.65 -9.77 -17.24
N PHE A 68 7.64 -9.22 -17.94
CA PHE A 68 8.60 -8.31 -17.32
C PHE A 68 8.14 -6.86 -17.51
N ILE A 69 7.99 -6.14 -16.40
CA ILE A 69 7.61 -4.72 -16.39
C ILE A 69 8.82 -3.89 -15.93
N PRO A 70 9.40 -3.05 -16.80
CA PRO A 70 10.57 -2.25 -16.45
C PRO A 70 10.20 -1.19 -15.41
N ASN A 71 11.10 -0.95 -14.46
CA ASN A 71 10.98 0.03 -13.37
C ASN A 71 9.76 -0.15 -12.44
N LEU A 72 9.08 -1.31 -12.49
CA LEU A 72 8.00 -1.62 -11.57
C LEU A 72 8.55 -2.00 -10.20
N VAL A 73 8.34 -1.13 -9.20
CA VAL A 73 8.80 -1.35 -7.82
C VAL A 73 7.76 -2.10 -7.00
N SER A 74 6.49 -1.73 -7.12
CA SER A 74 5.38 -2.36 -6.41
C SER A 74 4.12 -2.31 -7.27
N LEU A 75 3.23 -3.26 -7.03
CA LEU A 75 1.95 -3.37 -7.72
C LEU A 75 0.87 -3.51 -6.66
N ASP A 76 -0.09 -2.59 -6.64
CA ASP A 76 -1.20 -2.65 -5.67
C ASP A 76 -2.38 -3.45 -6.23
N THR A 77 -2.64 -3.32 -7.53
CA THR A 77 -3.78 -3.98 -8.18
C THR A 77 -3.42 -4.35 -9.60
N LEU A 78 -3.72 -5.60 -9.96
CA LEU A 78 -3.67 -6.06 -11.33
C LEU A 78 -5.07 -6.40 -11.82
N THR A 79 -5.41 -5.90 -13.00
CA THR A 79 -6.69 -6.22 -13.63
C THR A 79 -6.48 -6.72 -15.05
N TYR A 80 -7.26 -7.71 -15.45
CA TYR A 80 -7.29 -8.24 -16.79
C TYR A 80 -8.55 -7.76 -17.49
N GLU A 81 -8.41 -7.18 -18.68
CA GLU A 81 -9.55 -6.71 -19.44
C GLU A 81 -9.89 -7.67 -20.58
N PHE A 82 -11.16 -8.08 -20.62
CA PHE A 82 -11.69 -8.95 -21.66
C PHE A 82 -13.03 -8.40 -22.13
N SER A 83 -13.14 -8.06 -23.42
CA SER A 83 -14.40 -7.62 -24.05
C SER A 83 -15.12 -6.50 -23.29
N GLN A 84 -14.40 -5.43 -22.93
CA GLN A 84 -14.90 -4.26 -22.17
C GLN A 84 -15.27 -4.54 -20.70
N VAL A 85 -14.92 -5.72 -20.17
CA VAL A 85 -15.10 -6.08 -18.77
C VAL A 85 -13.75 -6.21 -18.09
N ARG A 86 -13.60 -5.55 -16.92
CA ARG A 86 -12.40 -5.58 -16.09
C ARG A 86 -12.54 -6.65 -15.00
N PHE A 87 -11.63 -7.62 -14.99
CA PHE A 87 -11.53 -8.65 -13.98
C PHE A 87 -10.37 -8.33 -13.04
N GLY A 88 -10.63 -8.24 -11.74
CA GLY A 88 -9.57 -8.11 -10.74
C GLY A 88 -8.86 -9.46 -10.54
N LEU A 89 -7.53 -9.43 -10.51
CA LEU A 89 -6.74 -10.61 -10.16
C LEU A 89 -6.33 -10.54 -8.69
N ASN A 90 -6.28 -11.69 -8.05
CA ASN A 90 -5.85 -11.80 -6.66
C ASN A 90 -4.33 -12.06 -6.59
N GLU A 91 -3.63 -11.26 -5.80
CA GLU A 91 -2.22 -11.52 -5.52
C GLU A 91 -2.09 -12.77 -4.64
N ILE A 92 -1.18 -13.66 -5.01
CA ILE A 92 -0.78 -14.81 -4.19
C ILE A 92 0.72 -14.81 -3.97
N SER A 93 1.13 -15.39 -2.85
CA SER A 93 2.54 -15.52 -2.47
C SER A 93 3.29 -16.50 -3.37
N ARG A 94 4.62 -16.33 -3.47
CA ARG A 94 5.50 -17.17 -4.30
C ARG A 94 5.33 -18.65 -4.05
N ASP A 95 5.34 -19.04 -2.78
CA ASP A 95 5.14 -20.42 -2.36
C ASP A 95 3.80 -20.93 -2.86
N ARG A 96 2.71 -20.20 -2.68
CA ARG A 96 1.39 -20.59 -3.17
C ARG A 96 1.36 -20.68 -4.70
N TYR A 97 2.00 -19.76 -5.40
CA TYR A 97 2.04 -19.73 -6.87
C TYR A 97 2.76 -20.94 -7.46
N PHE A 98 3.89 -21.36 -6.87
CA PHE A 98 4.73 -22.45 -7.40
C PHE A 98 4.53 -23.82 -6.73
N SER A 99 3.95 -23.88 -5.53
CA SER A 99 3.76 -25.15 -4.78
C SER A 99 2.34 -25.70 -4.84
N SER A 100 1.35 -24.88 -5.22
CA SER A 100 -0.03 -25.35 -5.32
C SER A 100 -0.20 -26.30 -6.51
N ALA A 101 -1.08 -27.29 -6.33
CA ALA A 101 -1.48 -28.15 -7.44
C ALA A 101 -2.22 -27.29 -8.48
N ARG A 102 -1.63 -27.18 -9.67
CA ARG A 102 -2.14 -26.39 -10.78
C ARG A 102 -2.20 -27.23 -12.05
N VAL A 103 -3.14 -26.90 -12.92
CA VAL A 103 -3.20 -27.50 -14.25
C VAL A 103 -2.17 -26.79 -15.10
N ASN A 104 -1.21 -27.53 -15.64
CA ASN A 104 -0.22 -26.96 -16.55
C ASN A 104 -0.89 -26.52 -17.85
N ASP A 105 -0.40 -25.43 -18.43
CA ASP A 105 -0.81 -24.95 -19.76
C ASP A 105 -2.32 -24.66 -19.92
N ILE A 106 -3.03 -24.43 -18.81
CA ILE A 106 -4.44 -24.06 -18.87
C ILE A 106 -4.58 -22.61 -19.36
N GLU A 107 -5.12 -22.49 -20.56
CA GLU A 107 -5.45 -21.22 -21.18
C GLU A 107 -6.88 -20.80 -20.77
N SER A 108 -7.01 -19.73 -19.98
CA SER A 108 -8.31 -19.18 -19.57
C SER A 108 -8.20 -17.70 -19.17
N LEU A 109 -9.27 -17.15 -18.59
CA LEU A 109 -9.22 -15.84 -17.94
C LEU A 109 -8.32 -15.92 -16.69
N PRO A 110 -7.29 -15.08 -16.57
CA PRO A 110 -6.46 -15.02 -15.38
C PRO A 110 -7.28 -14.63 -14.15
N THR A 111 -6.96 -15.23 -13.00
CA THR A 111 -7.65 -14.97 -11.72
C THR A 111 -6.68 -14.64 -10.59
N GLN A 112 -5.43 -15.03 -10.74
CA GLN A 112 -4.38 -14.92 -9.75
C GLN A 112 -3.11 -14.39 -10.40
N PHE A 113 -2.30 -13.68 -9.62
CA PHE A 113 -0.96 -13.28 -10.03
C PHE A 113 0.03 -13.36 -8.89
N PHE A 114 1.30 -13.43 -9.24
CA PHE A 114 2.44 -13.33 -8.34
C PHE A 114 3.46 -12.35 -8.92
N ILE A 115 4.04 -11.50 -8.09
CA ILE A 115 5.07 -10.54 -8.49
C ILE A 115 6.42 -10.86 -7.86
N GLU A 116 7.47 -10.87 -8.69
CA GLU A 116 8.86 -11.08 -8.28
C GLU A 116 9.72 -9.91 -8.73
N ARG A 117 10.27 -9.17 -7.77
CA ARG A 117 11.21 -8.06 -8.06
C ARG A 117 12.52 -8.60 -8.62
N VAL A 118 13.00 -7.99 -9.69
CA VAL A 118 14.28 -8.32 -10.32
C VAL A 118 15.05 -7.03 -10.67
N LEU A 119 16.31 -7.17 -11.08
CA LEU A 119 17.09 -6.00 -11.47
C LEU A 119 16.40 -5.26 -12.63
N GLY A 120 16.12 -3.96 -12.43
CA GLY A 120 15.52 -3.09 -13.44
C GLY A 120 13.99 -3.18 -13.57
N GLY A 121 13.29 -3.92 -12.70
CA GLY A 121 11.83 -3.99 -12.75
C GLY A 121 11.23 -5.15 -11.93
N SER A 122 10.07 -5.64 -12.36
CA SER A 122 9.43 -6.81 -11.74
C SER A 122 8.89 -7.77 -12.79
N ASN A 123 8.97 -9.07 -12.49
CA ASN A 123 8.27 -10.11 -13.22
C ASN A 123 6.90 -10.33 -12.60
N ILE A 124 5.87 -10.31 -13.43
CA ILE A 124 4.50 -10.67 -13.07
C ILE A 124 4.23 -12.04 -13.68
N TYR A 125 3.87 -13.00 -12.84
CA TYR A 125 3.41 -14.32 -13.23
C TYR A 125 1.89 -14.35 -13.08
N VAL A 126 1.17 -14.82 -14.09
CA VAL A 126 -0.30 -14.85 -14.10
C VAL A 126 -0.84 -16.25 -14.26
N TYR A 127 -1.91 -16.56 -13.53
CA TYR A 127 -2.59 -17.85 -13.60
C TYR A 127 -4.11 -17.66 -13.54
N TYR A 128 -4.92 -18.25 -14.41
CA TYR A 128 -4.59 -19.05 -15.59
C TYR A 128 -3.81 -18.28 -16.66
N ILE A 129 -3.20 -19.00 -17.61
CA ILE A 129 -2.46 -18.39 -18.71
C ILE A 129 -3.47 -17.71 -19.65
N PRO A 130 -3.20 -16.49 -20.15
CA PRO A 130 -4.12 -15.81 -21.05
C PRO A 130 -4.45 -16.66 -22.29
N ASN A 131 -5.75 -16.89 -22.54
CA ASN A 131 -6.22 -17.66 -23.69
C ASN A 131 -6.32 -16.86 -24.99
N LYS A 132 -6.16 -15.54 -24.93
CA LYS A 132 -6.19 -14.62 -26.07
C LYS A 132 -5.24 -13.45 -25.82
N GLU A 133 -4.62 -12.96 -26.89
CA GLU A 133 -3.94 -11.68 -26.88
C GLU A 133 -4.98 -10.57 -26.80
N LEU A 134 -4.86 -9.69 -25.82
CA LEU A 134 -5.82 -8.60 -25.64
C LEU A 134 -5.08 -7.32 -25.24
N MET A 135 -5.27 -6.28 -26.05
CA MET A 135 -4.90 -4.92 -25.67
C MET A 135 -5.93 -4.38 -24.68
N GLN A 136 -5.44 -3.77 -23.60
CA GLN A 136 -6.26 -3.25 -22.53
C GLN A 136 -7.23 -2.16 -23.00
N GLY A 137 -8.37 -2.09 -22.34
CA GLY A 137 -9.18 -0.89 -22.32
C GLY A 137 -8.75 0.08 -21.24
N LYS A 138 -9.22 1.30 -21.47
CA LYS A 138 -8.93 2.53 -20.75
C LYS A 138 -9.80 2.57 -19.51
N TYR A 139 -9.27 2.84 -18.32
CA TYR A 139 -9.80 3.78 -17.31
C TYR A 139 -8.72 4.04 -16.27
#